data_AF-A0A382ITB8-F1
#
_entry.id   AF-A0A382ITB8-F1
#
_cell.length_a   1.000
_cell.length_b   1.000
_cell.length_c   1.000
_cell.angle_alpha   90.00
_cell.angle_beta   90.00
_cell.angle_gamma   90.00
#
_symmetry.space_group_name_H-M   'P 1'
#
loop_
_entity.id
_entity.type
_entity.pdbx_description
1 polymer ?
#
loop_
_entity_poly.entity_id
_entity_poly.type
_entity_poly.pdbx_seq_one_letter_code
_entity_poly.pdbx_strand_id
1 'polypeptide(L)' 'MPEAEPKAVEWAQQNPWFGEDPMLTNFALKIHRNLTEKEGVSATPDKYYNEIDKRLYRRHKKRYLKYYSHNN' A
#
# COMPACT_ATOMS: atom_id res chain seq x y z
N MET A 1 -20.03 10.07 -5.87
CA MET A 1 -18.55 10.20 -5.96
C MET A 1 -17.99 8.88 -5.47
N PRO A 2 -16.93 8.28 -6.05
CA PRO A 2 -16.38 7.08 -5.44
C PRO A 2 -15.74 7.54 -4.14
N GLU A 3 -16.46 7.37 -3.04
CA GLU A 3 -15.95 7.53 -1.69
C GLU A 3 -14.69 6.68 -1.62
N ALA A 4 -13.54 7.31 -1.48
CA ALA A 4 -12.32 6.59 -1.15
C ALA A 4 -12.69 5.69 0.03
N GLU A 5 -12.54 4.38 -0.13
CA GLU A 5 -12.95 3.44 0.91
C GLU A 5 -12.30 3.89 2.23
N PRO A 6 -13.05 3.94 3.35
CA PRO A 6 -12.50 4.39 4.63
C PRO A 6 -11.19 3.66 4.98
N LYS A 7 -11.06 2.40 4.56
CA LYS A 7 -9.83 1.60 4.67
C LYS A 7 -8.64 2.11 3.86
N ALA A 8 -8.87 2.64 2.66
CA ALA A 8 -7.80 3.24 1.84
C ALA A 8 -7.22 4.48 2.53
N VAL A 9 -8.07 5.28 3.19
CA VAL A 9 -7.65 6.45 3.95
C VAL A 9 -6.88 6.04 5.20
N GLU A 10 -7.38 5.08 5.98
CA GLU A 10 -6.66 4.54 7.14
C GLU A 10 -5.30 3.96 6.75
N TRP A 11 -5.25 3.19 5.66
CA TRP A 11 -4.01 2.61 5.15
C TRP A 11 -3.02 3.70 4.70
N ALA A 12 -3.48 4.74 4.00
CA ALA A 12 -2.64 5.86 3.62
C ALA A 12 -2.09 6.60 4.85
N GLN A 13 -2.87 6.75 5.93
CA GLN A 13 -2.41 7.38 7.17
C GLN A 13 -1.32 6.57 7.88
N GLN A 14 -1.36 5.24 7.81
CA GLN A 14 -0.31 4.36 8.37
C GLN A 14 0.97 4.33 7.53
N ASN A 15 0.91 4.85 6.30
CA ASN A 15 1.98 4.79 5.30
C ASN A 15 2.44 6.20 4.92
N PRO A 16 3.37 6.82 5.68
CA PRO A 16 3.81 8.19 5.42
C PRO A 16 4.50 8.38 4.06
N TRP A 17 4.96 7.31 3.44
CA TRP A 17 5.52 7.32 2.09
C TRP A 17 4.46 7.43 0.98
N PHE A 18 3.18 7.20 1.30
CA PHE A 18 2.08 7.24 0.35
C PHE A 18 1.74 8.70 0.04
N GLY A 19 2.01 9.14 -1.18
CA GLY A 19 1.93 10.55 -1.60
C GLY A 19 3.26 11.30 -1.55
N GLU A 20 4.16 10.95 -0.64
CA GLU A 20 5.54 11.49 -0.58
C GLU A 20 6.46 10.85 -1.63
N ASP A 21 6.42 9.52 -1.75
CA ASP A 21 7.28 8.77 -2.67
C ASP A 21 6.42 8.26 -3.86
N PRO A 22 6.46 8.92 -5.03
CA PRO A 22 5.63 8.53 -6.17
C PRO A 22 6.02 7.14 -6.70
N MET A 23 7.26 6.70 -6.47
CA MET A 23 7.73 5.35 -6.84
C MET A 23 7.00 4.27 -6.04
N LEU A 24 6.90 4.45 -4.71
CA LEU A 24 6.19 3.53 -3.83
C LEU A 24 4.68 3.59 -4.07
N THR A 25 4.15 4.80 -4.19
CA THR A 25 2.72 5.04 -4.45
C THR A 25 2.27 4.36 -5.76
N ASN A 26 3.00 4.55 -6.86
CA ASN A 26 2.66 3.92 -8.13
C ASN A 26 2.83 2.40 -8.10
N PHE A 27 3.80 1.90 -7.32
CA PHE A 27 3.99 0.46 -7.13
C PHE A 27 2.85 -0.17 -6.32
N ALA A 28 2.38 0.50 -5.27
CA ALA A 28 1.20 0.10 -4.51
C ALA A 28 -0.03 0.01 -5.42
N LEU A 29 -0.27 1.02 -6.24
CA LEU A 29 -1.35 1.03 -7.24
C LEU A 29 -1.22 -0.10 -8.27
N LYS A 30 0.01 -0.44 -8.66
CA LYS A 30 0.27 -1.55 -9.58
C LYS A 30 -0.04 -2.91 -8.94
N ILE A 31 0.29 -3.09 -7.65
CA ILE A 31 -0.10 -4.29 -6.91
C ILE A 31 -1.62 -4.31 -6.73
N HIS A 32 -2.23 -3.17 -6.41
CA HIS A 32 -3.68 -3.03 -6.28
C HIS A 32 -4.37 -3.55 -7.54
N ARG A 33 -4.01 -3.00 -8.71
CA ARG A 33 -4.57 -3.46 -10.00
C ARG A 33 -4.35 -4.95 -10.22
N ASN A 34 -3.16 -5.47 -9.91
CA ASN A 34 -2.88 -6.89 -10.09
C ASN A 34 -3.77 -7.78 -9.21
N LEU A 35 -4.02 -7.40 -7.95
CA LEU A 35 -4.89 -8.14 -7.05
C LEU A 35 -6.35 -8.06 -7.49
N THR A 36 -6.81 -6.86 -7.87
CA THR A 36 -8.19 -6.63 -8.34
C THR A 36 -8.46 -7.35 -9.66
N GLU A 37 -7.51 -7.32 -10.62
CA GLU A 37 -7.65 -7.97 -11.93
C GLU A 37 -7.39 -9.47 -11.91
N LYS A 38 -6.38 -9.97 -11.18
CA LYS A 38 -6.02 -11.40 -11.24
C LYS A 38 -6.82 -12.28 -10.32
N GLU A 39 -7.11 -11.81 -9.11
CA GLU A 39 -7.70 -12.66 -8.08
C GLU A 39 -9.14 -12.26 -7.74
N GLY A 40 -9.67 -11.16 -8.31
CA GLY A 40 -11.05 -10.72 -8.09
C GLY A 40 -11.39 -10.59 -6.60
N VAL A 41 -10.38 -10.26 -5.80
CA VAL A 41 -10.37 -10.49 -4.36
C VAL A 41 -11.36 -9.57 -3.68
N SER A 42 -12.51 -10.13 -3.31
CA SER A 42 -13.40 -9.61 -2.27
C SER A 42 -12.98 -10.08 -0.88
N ALA A 43 -11.78 -10.65 -0.71
CA ALA A 43 -11.28 -11.03 0.59
C ALA A 43 -10.95 -9.75 1.35
N THR A 44 -11.91 -9.33 2.17
CA THR A 44 -11.85 -8.37 3.27
C THR A 44 -10.66 -7.40 3.23
N PRO A 45 -10.91 -6.07 3.17
CA PRO A 45 -9.90 -5.06 2.88
C PRO A 45 -8.63 -5.18 3.74
N ASP A 46 -8.72 -5.62 4.99
CA ASP A 46 -7.57 -5.82 5.89
C ASP A 46 -6.50 -6.79 5.36
N LYS A 47 -6.88 -7.91 4.72
CA LYS A 47 -5.90 -8.86 4.15
C LYS A 47 -5.29 -8.32 2.86
N TYR A 48 -6.11 -7.65 2.06
CA TYR A 48 -5.74 -7.05 0.80
C TYR A 48 -4.62 -6.00 0.96
N TYR A 49 -4.81 -5.02 1.85
CA TYR A 49 -3.80 -3.97 2.10
C TYR A 49 -2.53 -4.53 2.74
N ASN A 50 -2.65 -5.53 3.62
CA ASN A 50 -1.50 -6.22 4.21
C ASN A 50 -0.61 -6.93 3.16
N GLU A 51 -1.20 -7.50 2.11
CA GLU A 51 -0.41 -8.11 1.03
C GLU A 51 0.30 -7.07 0.15
N ILE A 52 -0.34 -5.94 -0.11
CA ILE A 52 0.27 -4.81 -0.81
C ILE A 52 1.51 -4.37 -0.03
N ASP A 53 1.36 -4.06 1.26
CA ASP A 53 2.46 -3.62 2.11
C ASP A 53 3.58 -4.66 2.19
N LYS A 54 3.25 -5.95 2.33
CA LYS A 54 4.28 -7.01 2.33
C LYS A 54 5.10 -7.04 1.03
N ARG A 55 4.45 -6.94 -0.13
CA ARG A 55 5.14 -6.95 -1.43
C ARG A 55 5.98 -5.69 -1.63
N LEU A 56 5.43 -4.55 -1.21
CA LEU A 56 6.07 -3.25 -1.28
C LEU A 56 7.29 -3.20 -0.36
N TYR A 57 7.15 -3.65 0.88
CA TYR A 57 8.23 -3.84 1.84
C TYR A 57 9.30 -4.77 1.32
N ARG A 58 8.95 -5.93 0.74
CA ARG A 58 9.96 -6.85 0.19
C ARG A 58 10.76 -6.25 -0.95
N ARG A 59 10.11 -5.53 -1.87
CA ARG A 59 10.77 -5.00 -3.08
C ARG A 59 11.50 -3.68 -2.82
N HIS A 60 10.89 -2.81 -2.03
CA HIS A 60 11.39 -1.47 -1.74
C HIS A 60 11.81 -1.33 -0.28
N LYS A 61 12.26 -2.42 0.36
CA LYS A 61 12.68 -2.46 1.78
C LYS A 61 13.55 -1.28 2.18
N LYS A 62 14.55 -0.93 1.37
CA LYS A 62 15.47 0.18 1.65
C LYS A 62 14.74 1.53 1.74
N ARG A 63 13.78 1.78 0.83
CA ARG A 63 12.99 3.02 0.83
C ARG A 63 11.92 2.99 1.90
N TYR A 64 11.22 1.87 2.04
CA TYR A 64 10.23 1.66 3.09
C TYR A 64 10.87 1.91 4.47
N LEU A 65 11.99 1.26 4.77
CA LEU A 65 12.74 1.49 6.00
C LEU A 65 13.19 2.95 6.14
N LYS A 66 13.50 3.71 5.08
CA LYS A 66 13.84 5.14 5.25
C LYS A 66 12.75 5.93 5.99
N TYR A 67 11.47 5.62 5.73
CA TYR A 67 10.34 6.29 6.37
C TYR A 67 10.02 5.72 7.76
N TYR A 68 10.25 4.42 7.99
CA TYR A 68 10.00 3.78 9.30
C TYR A 68 11.22 3.77 10.24
N SER A 69 12.42 4.03 9.74
CA SER A 69 13.69 3.94 10.48
C SER A 69 14.09 5.27 11.13
N HIS A 70 13.35 6.36 10.91
CA HIS A 70 13.58 7.64 11.59
C HIS A 70 13.03 7.69 13.03
N ASN A 71 12.55 6.56 13.56
CA ASN A 71 11.95 6.47 14.88
C ASN A 71 12.86 5.84 15.94
N ASN A 72 14.19 5.90 15.77
CA ASN A 72 15.16 5.38 16.75
C ASN A 72 16.36 6.32 16.90
#